data_AF-A0A4Y2UM72-F1
#
_entry.id   AF-A0A4Y2UM72-F1
#
_cell.length_a   1.000
_cell.length_b   1.000
_cell.length_c   1.000
_cell.angle_alpha   90.00
_cell.angle_beta   90.00
_cell.angle_gamma   90.00
#
_symmetry.space_group_name_H-M   'P 1'
#
loop_
_entity.id
_entity.type
_entity.pdbx_description
1 polymer ?
#
loop_
_entity_poly.entity_id
_entity_poly.type
_entity_poly.pdbx_seq_one_letter_code
_entity_poly.pdbx_strand_id
1 'polypeptide(L)'
;MPAKGENFIKFVNVHYHHPATYIIYADFELPIVKEVHTSENTEIIARQEAYGYAYVIIGPDGRSVKPIAVYRGDNVVKHFMEDILKEKEELATKLTSIVPINMTIQDELDFRSATHCSICKKALKGDRLRDHDHQTGRLAATSNSGCRRRFLLYFI
;
A
#
# COMPACT_ATOMS: atom_id res chain seq x y z
N MET A 1 16.70 -5.29 -19.75
CA MET A 1 17.12 -4.32 -20.79
C MET A 1 16.00 -4.16 -21.81
N PRO A 2 15.84 -2.98 -22.44
CA PRO A 2 14.89 -2.82 -23.55
C PRO A 2 15.26 -3.75 -24.71
N ALA A 3 14.26 -4.13 -25.50
CA ALA A 3 14.45 -4.99 -26.66
C ALA A 3 15.37 -4.32 -27.70
N LYS A 4 16.09 -5.11 -28.48
CA LYS A 4 17.03 -4.62 -29.50
C LYS A 4 16.26 -3.74 -30.50
N GLY A 5 16.59 -2.44 -30.55
CA GLY A 5 15.91 -1.44 -31.37
C GLY A 5 15.00 -0.47 -30.61
N GLU A 6 14.72 -0.70 -29.32
CA GLU A 6 14.07 0.29 -28.45
C GLU A 6 15.12 1.11 -27.69
N ASN A 7 15.17 2.43 -27.95
CA ASN A 7 16.07 3.37 -27.27
C ASN A 7 15.47 3.95 -25.97
N PHE A 8 14.30 3.47 -25.55
CA PHE A 8 13.58 4.01 -24.39
C PHE A 8 13.36 2.93 -23.33
N ILE A 9 13.75 3.23 -22.10
CA ILE A 9 13.44 2.42 -20.92
C ILE A 9 12.04 2.81 -20.46
N LYS A 10 11.19 1.82 -20.19
CA LYS A 10 9.81 2.00 -19.73
C LYS A 10 9.66 1.34 -18.37
N PHE A 11 8.93 1.98 -17.46
CA PHE A 11 8.53 1.35 -16.21
C PHE A 11 7.52 0.24 -16.49
N VAL A 12 7.82 -0.97 -16.01
CA VAL A 12 6.94 -2.14 -16.16
C VAL A 12 5.80 -2.06 -15.13
N ASN A 13 6.14 -1.72 -13.88
CA ASN A 13 5.21 -1.65 -12.76
C ASN A 13 4.80 -0.22 -12.45
N VAL A 14 4.03 0.37 -13.37
CA VAL A 14 3.61 1.78 -13.29
C VAL A 14 2.79 2.09 -12.02
N HIS A 15 2.19 1.09 -11.39
CA HIS A 15 1.42 1.24 -10.14
C HIS A 15 2.30 1.59 -8.93
N TYR A 16 3.57 1.15 -8.88
CA TYR A 16 4.49 1.52 -7.79
C TYR A 16 4.92 2.99 -7.81
N HIS A 17 4.51 3.77 -8.81
CA HIS A 17 4.72 5.22 -8.78
C HIS A 17 3.83 5.95 -7.78
N HIS A 18 2.78 5.29 -7.26
CA HIS A 18 1.90 5.89 -6.26
C HIS A 18 2.24 5.32 -4.88
N PRO A 19 2.39 6.18 -3.86
CA PRO A 19 2.67 5.72 -2.50
C PRO A 19 1.51 4.88 -1.97
N ALA A 20 1.82 3.88 -1.15
CA ALA A 20 0.80 3.16 -0.40
C ALA A 20 0.09 4.12 0.55
N THR A 21 -1.24 4.13 0.50
CA THR A 21 -2.08 5.03 1.30
C THR A 21 -1.93 4.82 2.80
N TYR A 22 -1.79 3.56 3.22
CA TYR A 22 -1.56 3.17 4.60
C TYR A 22 -0.43 2.17 4.66
N ILE A 23 0.45 2.31 5.64
CA ILE A 23 1.59 1.42 5.87
C ILE A 23 1.57 0.97 7.32
N ILE A 24 1.69 -0.33 7.56
CA ILE A 24 1.84 -0.90 8.90
C ILE A 24 3.30 -1.28 9.09
N TYR A 25 3.96 -0.67 10.07
CA TYR A 25 5.25 -1.12 10.58
C TYR A 25 5.01 -1.91 11.85
N ALA A 26 5.53 -3.12 11.92
CA ALA A 26 5.36 -4.02 13.05
C ALA A 26 6.68 -4.69 13.41
N ASP A 27 6.86 -4.95 14.70
CA ASP A 27 8.01 -5.70 15.22
C ASP A 27 7.60 -6.56 16.42
N PHE A 28 8.33 -7.65 16.64
CA PHE A 28 8.12 -8.59 17.74
C PHE A 28 9.30 -8.57 18.71
N GLU A 29 8.99 -8.62 20.00
CA GLU A 29 9.97 -8.84 21.05
C GLU A 29 10.08 -10.34 21.33
N LEU A 30 11.27 -10.90 21.08
CA LEU A 30 11.55 -12.33 21.10
C LEU A 30 12.77 -12.62 21.99
N PRO A 31 12.60 -12.86 23.29
CA PRO A 31 13.70 -13.28 24.15
C PRO A 31 14.31 -14.60 23.64
N ILE A 32 15.64 -14.66 23.65
CA ILE A 32 16.38 -15.88 23.34
C ILE A 32 16.41 -16.74 24.60
N VAL A 33 15.73 -17.88 24.56
CA VAL A 33 15.76 -18.87 25.63
C VAL A 33 16.78 -19.93 25.23
N LYS A 34 17.82 -20.12 26.06
CA LYS A 34 18.79 -21.19 25.85
C LYS A 34 18.09 -22.54 25.96
N GLU A 35 18.26 -23.35 24.93
CA GLU A 35 17.66 -24.68 24.84
C GLU A 35 18.65 -25.53 24.06
N VAL A 36 19.22 -26.54 24.71
CA VAL A 36 20.23 -27.42 24.11
C VAL A 36 19.55 -28.74 23.76
N HIS A 37 19.31 -28.94 22.47
CA HIS A 37 18.79 -30.19 21.91
C HIS A 37 19.70 -30.66 20.79
N THR A 38 20.29 -31.85 20.96
CA THR A 38 21.20 -32.44 19.98
C THR A 38 20.49 -33.57 19.23
N SER A 39 20.47 -33.49 17.91
CA SER A 39 20.18 -34.61 17.00
C SER A 39 21.47 -35.09 16.34
N GLU A 40 21.43 -36.18 15.57
CA GLU A 40 22.63 -36.85 15.01
C GLU A 40 23.62 -35.90 14.31
N ASN A 41 23.12 -34.83 13.67
CA ASN A 41 23.97 -33.88 12.92
C ASN A 41 23.69 -32.40 13.25
N THR A 42 22.85 -32.08 14.24
CA THR A 42 22.46 -30.69 14.51
C THR A 42 22.22 -30.44 15.99
N GLU A 43 22.74 -29.31 16.49
CA GLU A 43 22.51 -28.83 17.84
C GLU A 43 21.66 -27.56 17.79
N ILE A 44 20.46 -27.63 18.35
CA ILE A 44 19.67 -26.44 18.68
C ILE A 44 20.25 -25.91 19.99
N ILE A 45 20.69 -24.66 20.00
CA ILE A 45 21.33 -24.00 21.16
C ILE A 45 20.42 -22.97 21.85
N ALA A 46 19.35 -22.56 21.16
CA ALA A 46 18.36 -21.63 21.68
C ALA A 46 17.06 -21.68 20.88
N ARG A 47 15.96 -21.29 21.53
CA ARG A 47 14.67 -20.98 20.92
C ARG A 47 14.31 -19.51 21.09
N GLN A 48 13.56 -18.98 20.14
CA GLN A 48 12.97 -17.64 20.20
C GLN A 48 11.45 -17.80 20.25
N GLU A 49 10.85 -17.26 21.30
CA GLU A 49 9.40 -17.29 21.49
C GLU A 49 8.90 -15.86 21.62
N ALA A 50 7.85 -15.52 20.87
CA ALA A 50 7.34 -14.15 20.85
C ALA A 50 6.71 -13.84 22.21
N TYR A 51 7.19 -12.76 22.84
CA TYR A 51 6.72 -12.29 24.15
C TYR A 51 5.85 -11.03 24.05
N GLY A 52 6.01 -10.28 22.97
CA GLY A 52 5.15 -9.14 22.65
C GLY A 52 5.35 -8.67 21.22
N TYR A 53 4.52 -7.73 20.82
CA TYR A 53 4.69 -7.01 19.57
C TYR A 53 4.30 -5.54 19.75
N ALA A 54 4.78 -4.73 18.81
CA ALA A 54 4.26 -3.39 18.61
C ALA A 54 4.02 -3.15 17.12
N TYR A 55 2.98 -2.39 16.80
CA TYR A 55 2.79 -1.89 15.44
C TYR A 55 2.27 -0.46 15.41
N VAL A 56 2.61 0.25 14.34
CA VAL A 56 2.13 1.60 14.04
C VAL A 56 1.59 1.64 12.62
N ILE A 57 0.48 2.34 12.45
CA ILE A 57 -0.13 2.59 11.15
C ILE A 57 0.17 4.01 10.74
N ILE A 58 0.86 4.18 9.62
CA ILE A 58 1.17 5.46 9.02
C ILE A 58 0.17 5.73 7.90
N GLY A 59 -0.47 6.90 7.96
CA GLY A 59 -1.43 7.35 6.97
C GLY A 59 -0.79 8.14 5.82
N PRO A 60 -1.59 8.65 4.89
CA PRO A 60 -1.11 9.36 3.70
C PRO A 60 -0.37 10.66 3.99
N ASP A 61 -0.63 11.27 5.15
CA ASP A 61 0.06 12.48 5.62
C ASP A 61 1.42 12.19 6.27
N GLY A 62 1.84 10.92 6.27
CA GLY A 62 3.08 10.46 6.89
C GLY A 62 3.02 10.43 8.42
N ARG A 63 1.83 10.59 9.01
CA ARG A 63 1.65 10.58 10.46
C ARG A 63 0.98 9.30 10.91
N SER A 64 1.14 9.03 12.20
CA SER A 64 0.47 7.92 12.84
C SER A 64 -1.05 8.14 12.86
N VAL A 65 -1.80 7.17 12.36
CA VAL A 65 -3.28 7.23 12.31
C VAL A 65 -3.89 7.09 13.71
N LYS A 66 -3.20 6.38 14.61
CA LYS A 66 -3.64 6.07 15.97
C LYS A 66 -2.43 5.78 16.87
N PRO A 67 -2.57 5.82 18.20
CA PRO A 67 -1.48 5.45 19.10
C PRO A 67 -0.88 4.09 18.76
N ILE A 68 0.42 3.93 19.01
CA ILE A 68 1.15 2.68 18.79
C ILE A 68 0.44 1.56 19.55
N ALA A 69 0.08 0.50 18.84
CA ALA A 69 -0.49 -0.69 19.43
C ALA A 69 0.64 -1.53 20.00
N VAL A 70 0.52 -1.93 21.26
CA VAL A 70 1.52 -2.74 21.95
C VAL A 70 0.79 -3.85 22.71
N TYR A 71 1.24 -5.08 22.53
CA TYR A 71 0.73 -6.24 23.25
C TYR A 71 1.89 -7.02 23.86
N ARG A 72 1.70 -7.49 25.10
CA ARG A 72 2.60 -8.38 25.82
C ARG A 72 1.75 -9.37 26.61
N GLY A 73 2.08 -10.65 26.52
CA GLY A 73 1.31 -11.70 27.19
C GLY A 73 1.38 -13.01 26.42
N ASP A 74 0.45 -13.92 26.71
CA ASP A 74 0.43 -15.23 26.05
C ASP A 74 -0.18 -15.14 24.65
N ASN A 75 0.11 -16.16 23.82
CA ASN A 75 -0.44 -16.31 22.47
C ASN A 75 -0.18 -15.08 21.56
N VAL A 76 1.00 -14.47 21.70
CA VAL A 76 1.39 -13.21 21.03
C VAL A 76 1.14 -13.23 19.53
N VAL A 77 1.53 -14.30 18.84
CA VAL A 77 1.36 -14.42 17.38
C VAL A 77 -0.12 -14.46 17.01
N LYS A 78 -0.95 -15.18 17.77
CA LYS A 78 -2.39 -15.24 17.51
C LYS A 78 -3.03 -13.85 17.69
N HIS A 79 -2.73 -13.18 18.81
CA HIS A 79 -3.21 -11.82 19.07
C HIS A 79 -2.75 -10.84 17.99
N PHE A 80 -1.51 -10.95 17.51
CA PHE A 80 -1.02 -10.12 16.42
C PHE A 80 -1.83 -10.31 15.14
N MET A 81 -2.09 -11.57 14.75
CA MET A 81 -2.85 -11.86 13.55
C MET A 81 -4.29 -11.34 13.64
N GLU A 82 -4.93 -11.47 14.80
CA GLU A 82 -6.27 -10.94 15.05
C GLU A 82 -6.30 -9.40 14.94
N ASP A 83 -5.33 -8.73 15.53
CA ASP A 83 -5.18 -7.27 15.46
C ASP A 83 -4.97 -6.81 14.01
N ILE A 84 -4.00 -7.39 13.28
CA ILE A 84 -3.71 -6.99 11.90
C ILE A 84 -4.91 -7.24 10.97
N LEU A 85 -5.67 -8.33 11.18
CA LEU A 85 -6.89 -8.58 10.43
C LEU A 85 -7.96 -7.52 10.71
N LYS A 86 -8.13 -7.12 11.97
CA LYS A 86 -9.04 -6.04 12.32
C LYS A 86 -8.63 -4.71 11.66
N GLU A 87 -7.34 -4.37 11.70
CA GLU A 87 -6.83 -3.17 11.03
C GLU A 87 -7.09 -3.21 9.53
N LYS A 88 -6.87 -4.36 8.89
CA LYS A 88 -7.14 -4.55 7.46
C LYS A 88 -8.61 -4.23 7.13
N GLU A 89 -9.57 -4.76 7.88
CA GLU A 89 -10.99 -4.54 7.61
C GLU A 89 -11.40 -3.06 7.84
N GLU A 90 -10.85 -2.41 8.86
CA GLU A 90 -11.05 -0.98 9.10
C GLU A 90 -10.47 -0.11 7.97
N LEU A 91 -9.25 -0.43 7.52
CA LEU A 91 -8.58 0.28 6.42
C LEU A 91 -9.27 0.03 5.08
N ALA A 92 -9.73 -1.20 4.80
CA ALA A 92 -10.48 -1.54 3.60
C ALA A 92 -11.77 -0.71 3.51
N THR A 93 -12.47 -0.51 4.63
CA THR A 93 -13.67 0.35 4.68
C THR A 93 -13.33 1.81 4.31
N LYS A 94 -12.20 2.33 4.78
CA LYS A 94 -11.74 3.69 4.43
C LYS A 94 -11.36 3.79 2.96
N LEU A 95 -10.65 2.80 2.43
CA LEU A 95 -10.16 2.77 1.04
C LEU A 95 -11.28 2.57 0.01
N THR A 96 -12.37 1.91 0.40
CA THR A 96 -13.54 1.65 -0.47
C THR A 96 -14.64 2.71 -0.35
N SER A 97 -14.47 3.68 0.57
CA SER A 97 -15.43 4.77 0.72
C SER A 97 -15.53 5.62 -0.56
N ILE A 98 -16.75 5.92 -0.99
CA ILE A 98 -17.00 6.70 -2.20
C ILE A 98 -16.98 8.18 -1.82
N VAL A 99 -15.91 8.88 -2.19
CA VAL A 99 -15.82 10.32 -2.06
C VAL A 99 -16.19 10.98 -3.40
N PRO A 100 -17.12 11.93 -3.44
CA PRO A 100 -17.42 12.67 -4.67
C PRO A 100 -16.19 13.41 -5.19
N ILE A 101 -16.01 13.40 -6.50
CA ILE A 101 -14.91 14.16 -7.11
C ILE A 101 -15.10 15.67 -6.88
N ASN A 102 -14.02 16.33 -6.46
CA ASN A 102 -13.93 17.75 -6.24
C ASN A 102 -12.90 18.33 -7.23
N MET A 103 -13.38 19.18 -8.13
CA MET A 103 -12.57 19.78 -9.19
C MET A 103 -12.64 21.29 -9.13
N THR A 104 -11.48 21.93 -9.27
CA THR A 104 -11.37 23.35 -9.55
C THR A 104 -11.68 23.65 -11.01
N ILE A 105 -11.90 24.92 -11.34
CA ILE A 105 -12.04 25.37 -12.74
C ILE A 105 -10.78 25.00 -13.54
N GLN A 106 -9.60 25.12 -12.95
CA GLN A 106 -8.34 24.76 -13.61
C GLN A 106 -8.26 23.26 -13.88
N ASP A 107 -8.66 22.41 -12.94
CA ASP A 107 -8.69 20.96 -13.12
C ASP A 107 -9.56 20.56 -14.32
N GLU A 108 -10.71 21.22 -14.51
CA GLU A 108 -11.58 20.95 -15.65
C GLU A 108 -10.96 21.43 -16.98
N LEU A 109 -10.24 22.55 -16.98
CA LEU A 109 -9.51 23.02 -18.16
C LEU A 109 -8.35 22.07 -18.53
N ASP A 110 -7.58 21.63 -17.53
CA ASP A 110 -6.47 20.70 -17.71
C ASP A 110 -6.99 19.34 -18.19
N PHE A 111 -8.08 18.85 -17.59
CA PHE A 111 -8.74 17.63 -18.03
C PHE A 111 -9.21 17.73 -19.49
N ARG A 112 -9.82 18.84 -19.91
CA ARG A 112 -10.31 19.05 -21.29
C ARG A 112 -9.18 19.22 -22.30
N SER A 113 -8.04 19.78 -21.90
CA SER A 113 -6.89 19.95 -22.78
C SER A 113 -5.95 18.73 -22.83
N ALA A 114 -6.07 17.80 -21.87
CA ALA A 114 -5.22 16.60 -21.80
C ALA A 114 -5.26 15.75 -23.08
N THR A 115 -4.11 15.59 -23.75
CA THR A 115 -3.98 14.77 -24.96
C THR A 115 -3.41 13.38 -24.67
N HIS A 116 -2.70 13.23 -23.55
CA HIS A 116 -1.98 12.02 -23.15
C HIS A 116 -2.34 11.60 -21.72
N CYS A 117 -2.33 10.30 -21.48
CA CYS A 117 -2.57 9.71 -20.16
C CYS A 117 -1.44 10.11 -19.21
N SER A 118 -1.80 10.69 -18.05
CA SER A 118 -0.82 11.13 -17.05
C SER A 118 0.05 9.98 -16.53
N ILE A 119 -0.46 8.74 -16.59
CA ILE A 119 0.18 7.53 -16.06
C ILE A 119 1.13 6.90 -17.09
N CYS A 120 0.61 6.42 -18.23
CA CYS A 120 1.44 5.71 -19.22
C CYS A 120 1.99 6.61 -20.34
N LYS A 121 1.66 7.90 -20.31
CA LYS A 121 2.08 8.92 -21.29
C LYS A 121 1.66 8.64 -22.75
N LYS A 122 0.76 7.68 -22.98
CA LYS A 122 0.18 7.39 -24.31
C LYS A 122 -0.99 8.32 -24.62
N ALA A 123 -1.21 8.63 -25.90
CA ALA A 123 -2.35 9.44 -26.34
C ALA A 123 -3.70 8.85 -25.89
N LEU A 124 -4.60 9.71 -25.42
CA LEU A 124 -5.91 9.30 -24.87
C LEU A 124 -6.91 8.90 -25.97
N LYS A 125 -6.85 9.53 -27.14
CA LYS A 125 -7.71 9.24 -28.31
C LYS A 125 -9.22 9.12 -27.98
N GLY A 126 -9.70 9.92 -27.04
CA GLY A 126 -11.10 9.90 -26.57
C GLY A 126 -11.37 9.04 -25.33
N ASP A 127 -10.46 8.12 -24.97
CA ASP A 127 -10.53 7.36 -23.71
C ASP A 127 -9.95 8.20 -22.56
N ARG A 128 -10.76 9.12 -22.06
CA ARG A 128 -10.37 10.10 -21.05
C ARG A 128 -11.23 9.98 -19.81
N LEU A 129 -10.62 9.50 -18.73
CA LEU A 129 -11.24 9.30 -17.43
C LEU A 129 -10.64 10.25 -16.39
N ARG A 130 -11.51 10.74 -15.51
CA ARG A 130 -11.13 11.52 -14.33
C ARG A 130 -10.75 10.56 -13.22
N ASP A 131 -9.47 10.55 -12.87
CA ASP A 131 -8.96 9.79 -11.74
C ASP A 131 -8.81 10.74 -10.55
N HIS A 132 -9.39 10.39 -9.42
CA HIS A 132 -9.40 11.24 -8.23
C HIS A 132 -8.99 10.45 -7.00
N ASP A 133 -8.42 11.17 -6.05
CA ASP A 133 -8.05 10.63 -4.76
C ASP A 133 -9.32 10.27 -3.97
N HIS A 134 -9.46 8.99 -3.62
CA HIS A 134 -10.66 8.48 -2.93
C HIS A 134 -10.77 8.92 -1.46
N GLN A 135 -9.80 9.65 -0.91
CA GLN A 135 -9.90 10.23 0.43
C GLN A 135 -10.26 11.72 0.39
N THR A 136 -9.66 12.47 -0.52
CA THR A 136 -9.82 13.93 -0.60
C THR A 136 -10.80 14.39 -1.67
N GLY A 137 -11.16 13.50 -2.61
CA GLY A 137 -11.98 13.80 -3.78
C GLY A 137 -11.24 14.57 -4.88
N ARG A 138 -10.00 15.04 -4.64
CA ARG A 138 -9.27 15.90 -5.59
C ARG A 138 -8.90 15.13 -6.86
N LEU A 139 -8.96 15.81 -8.00
CA LEU A 139 -8.46 15.26 -9.26
C LEU A 139 -6.96 14.94 -9.11
N ALA A 140 -6.60 13.69 -9.33
CA ALA A 140 -5.22 13.21 -9.25
C ALA A 140 -4.59 13.11 -10.65
N ALA A 141 -5.36 12.61 -11.62
CA ALA A 141 -4.84 12.38 -12.97
C ALA A 141 -5.95 12.32 -14.03
N THR A 142 -5.53 12.57 -15.27
CA THR A 142 -6.31 12.19 -16.45
C THR A 142 -5.74 10.91 -17.02
N SER A 143 -6.51 9.83 -16.99
CA SER A 143 -6.04 8.50 -17.40
C SER A 143 -6.96 7.85 -18.42
N ASN A 144 -6.44 6.83 -19.11
CA ASN A 144 -7.25 5.97 -19.97
C ASN A 144 -7.82 4.78 -19.17
N SER A 145 -8.87 4.15 -19.69
CA SER A 145 -9.54 3.01 -19.08
C SER A 145 -8.61 1.83 -18.76
N GLY A 146 -7.56 1.63 -19.57
CA GLY A 146 -6.56 0.58 -19.35
C GLY A 146 -5.70 0.82 -18.12
N CYS A 147 -5.23 2.06 -17.94
CA CYS A 147 -4.45 2.46 -16.77
C CYS A 147 -5.34 2.52 -15.52
N ARG A 148 -6.53 3.12 -15.59
CA ARG A 148 -7.42 3.22 -14.43
C ARG A 148 -7.75 1.86 -13.79
N ARG A 149 -8.05 0.84 -14.60
CA ARG A 149 -8.32 -0.52 -14.11
C ARG A 149 -7.14 -1.15 -13.37
N ARG A 150 -5.92 -0.92 -13.86
CA ARG A 150 -4.70 -1.39 -13.20
C ARG A 150 -4.42 -0.64 -11.90
N PHE A 151 -4.95 0.57 -11.76
CA PHE A 151 -4.80 1.39 -10.55
C PHE A 151 -5.83 1.04 -9.48
N LEU A 152 -7.09 0.78 -9.85
CA LEU A 152 -8.15 0.41 -8.90
C LEU A 152 -7.84 -0.87 -8.11
N LEU A 153 -7.12 -1.83 -8.72
CA LEU A 153 -6.75 -3.11 -8.12
C LEU A 153 -5.75 -3.02 -6.97
N TYR A 154 -5.11 -1.87 -6.75
CA TYR A 154 -4.16 -1.67 -5.64
C TYR A 154 -4.75 -0.87 -4.47
N PHE A 155 -5.99 -0.40 -4.60
CA PHE A 155 -6.73 0.27 -3.53
C PHE A 155 -7.78 -0.64 -2.87
N ILE A 156 -7.90 -1.90 -3.32
CA ILE A 156 -8.82 -2.92 -2.78
C ILE A 156 -8.01 -4.15 -2.37
#